data_AF-A0AAN8IKF4-F1
#
_entry.id   AF-A0AAN8IKF4-F1
#
_cell.length_a   1.000
_cell.length_b   1.000
_cell.length_c   1.000
_cell.angle_alpha   90.00
_cell.angle_beta   90.00
_cell.angle_gamma   90.00
#
_symmetry.space_group_name_H-M   'P 1'
#
loop_
_entity.id
_entity.type
_entity.pdbx_description
1 polymer ?
#
loop_
_entity_poly.entity_id
_entity_poly.type
_entity_poly.pdbx_seq_one_letter_code
_entity_poly.pdbx_strand_id
1 'polypeptide(L)' 'MGMSKQSILWDGWKGSGCNGARGTCHYFANKFSFWLATIDSDQEFKIPESQTLKSGSLRTRVSRCQVCIKSTEGRT' A
#
# COMPACT_ATOMS: atom_id res chain seq x y z
N MET A 1 -6.77 -8.86 13.21
CA MET A 1 -6.06 -8.00 12.24
C MET A 1 -7.05 -7.52 11.20
N GLY A 2 -7.78 -6.47 11.55
CA GLY A 2 -8.71 -5.77 10.69
C GLY A 2 -7.95 -5.03 9.62
N MET A 3 -8.52 -4.99 8.42
CA MET A 3 -7.90 -4.40 7.24
C MET A 3 -8.76 -3.20 6.80
N SER A 4 -8.24 -1.99 6.94
CA SER A 4 -8.87 -0.76 6.46
C SER A 4 -8.06 -0.20 5.30
N LYS A 5 -8.76 0.22 4.25
CA LYS A 5 -8.14 0.88 3.10
C LYS A 5 -7.90 2.33 3.48
N GLN A 6 -6.63 2.72 3.67
CA GLN A 6 -6.28 4.12 3.90
C GLN A 6 -5.51 4.67 2.70
N SER A 7 -5.92 5.87 2.27
CA SER A 7 -5.25 6.62 1.22
C SER A 7 -3.93 7.18 1.77
N ILE A 8 -2.84 6.43 1.61
CA ILE A 8 -1.51 6.94 1.95
C ILE A 8 -1.03 7.78 0.76
N LEU A 9 -1.10 9.11 0.92
CA LEU A 9 -0.59 10.06 -0.05
C LEU A 9 0.95 9.98 -0.04
N TRP A 10 1.52 9.12 -0.89
CA TRP A 10 2.97 9.07 -1.09
C TRP A 10 3.40 10.25 -1.96
N ASP A 11 3.97 11.29 -1.35
CA ASP A 11 4.66 12.34 -2.12
C ASP A 11 5.92 11.82 -2.86
N GLY A 12 6.38 10.60 -2.52
CA GLY A 12 7.61 10.01 -3.04
C GLY A 12 7.49 8.88 -4.08
N TRP A 13 6.31 8.29 -4.32
CA TRP A 13 6.16 7.24 -5.33
C TRP A 13 5.37 7.77 -6.53
N LYS A 14 6.02 8.64 -7.31
CA LYS A 14 5.48 9.08 -8.60
C LYS A 14 5.47 7.87 -9.53
N GLY A 15 4.30 7.28 -9.79
CA GLY A 15 4.18 6.27 -10.84
C GLY A 15 4.59 6.89 -12.19
N SER A 16 5.50 6.26 -12.92
CA SER A 16 5.79 6.67 -14.29
C SER A 16 4.66 6.20 -15.20
N GLY A 17 3.93 7.12 -15.83
CA GLY A 17 3.00 6.78 -16.90
C GLY A 17 3.71 6.90 -18.24
N CYS A 18 3.63 5.88 -19.09
CA CYS A 18 4.20 5.92 -20.43
C CYS A 18 3.08 6.03 -21.48
N ASN A 19 3.22 6.94 -22.44
CA ASN A 19 2.27 7.08 -23.54
C ASN A 19 2.73 6.21 -24.72
N GLY A 20 1.99 5.13 -24.99
CA GLY A 20 2.39 4.06 -25.92
C GLY A 20 2.69 4.49 -27.36
N ALA A 21 2.19 5.65 -27.82
CA ALA A 21 2.44 6.14 -29.18
C ALA A 21 3.75 6.92 -29.35
N ARG A 22 4.36 7.43 -28.27
CA ARG A 22 5.52 8.34 -28.33
C ARG A 22 6.72 7.86 -27.49
N GLY A 23 6.58 6.75 -26.76
CA GLY A 23 7.67 6.19 -25.95
C GLY A 23 8.13 7.07 -24.78
N THR A 24 7.42 8.16 -24.46
CA THR A 24 7.79 9.05 -23.35
C THR A 24 7.12 8.61 -22.06
N CYS A 25 7.94 8.48 -21.01
CA CYS A 25 7.47 8.20 -19.66
C CYS A 25 7.60 9.47 -18.82
N HIS A 26 6.51 9.86 -18.17
CA HIS A 26 6.47 11.05 -17.32
C HIS A 26 6.05 10.67 -15.90
N TYR A 27 6.65 11.33 -14.92
CA TYR A 27 6.21 11.29 -13.54
C TYR A 27 5.02 12.22 -13.38
N PHE A 28 3.85 11.66 -13.07
CA PHE A 28 2.65 12.46 -12.86
C PHE A 28 2.38 12.62 -11.37
N ALA A 29 2.13 13.87 -10.94
CA ALA A 29 1.84 14.18 -9.54
C ALA A 29 0.44 13.74 -9.07
N ASN A 30 -0.43 13.35 -9.99
CA ASN A 30 -1.81 12.91 -9.74
C ASN A 30 -1.95 11.38 -9.63
N LYS A 31 -0.84 10.64 -9.51
CA LYS A 31 -0.87 9.18 -9.33
C LYS A 31 -0.83 8.85 -7.85
N PHE A 32 -1.89 8.22 -7.38
CA PHE A 32 -2.00 7.72 -6.01
C PHE A 32 -1.73 6.22 -5.94
N SER A 33 -1.15 5.78 -4.84
CA SER A 33 -0.98 4.36 -4.52
C SER A 33 -1.74 4.04 -3.25
N PHE A 34 -2.54 2.99 -3.27
CA PHE A 34 -3.34 2.56 -2.13
C PHE A 34 -2.70 1.32 -1.50
N TRP A 35 -2.58 1.33 -0.18
CA TRP A 35 -1.95 0.26 0.59
C TRP A 35 -2.89 -0.16 1.72
N LEU A 36 -2.71 -1.39 2.21
CA LEU A 36 -3.38 -1.84 3.42
C LEU A 36 -2.73 -1.16 4.63
N ALA A 37 -3.54 -0.57 5.51
CA ALA A 37 -3.06 0.04 6.74
C ALA A 37 -2.90 -0.99 7.87
N THR A 38 -1.94 -0.79 8.77
CA THR A 38 -1.86 -1.53 10.03
C THR A 38 -2.89 -0.98 11.02
N ILE A 39 -3.78 -1.84 11.52
CA ILE A 39 -4.76 -1.50 12.56
C ILE A 39 -4.49 -2.36 13.79
N ASP A 40 -4.52 -1.73 14.95
CA ASP A 40 -4.46 -2.43 16.23
C ASP A 40 -5.81 -3.06 16.57
N SER A 41 -5.81 -4.16 17.31
CA SER A 41 -7.00 -4.98 17.58
C SER A 41 -8.09 -4.20 18.32
N ASP A 42 -7.69 -3.22 19.13
CA ASP A 42 -8.60 -2.34 19.88
C ASP A 42 -9.20 -1.20 19.04
N GLN A 43 -8.76 -1.04 17.78
CA GLN A 43 -9.18 0.02 16.86
C GLN A 43 -9.95 -0.52 15.64
N GLU A 44 -10.13 -1.83 15.49
CA GLU A 44 -10.76 -2.46 14.32
C GLU A 44 -12.21 -1.99 14.06
N PHE A 45 -12.94 -1.64 15.12
CA PHE A 45 -14.35 -1.22 15.06
C PHE A 45 -14.58 0.26 15.41
N LYS A 46 -13.51 1.02 15.62
CA LYS A 46 -13.57 2.45 15.88
C LYS A 46 -13.46 3.23 14.58
N ILE A 47 -13.96 4.47 14.58
CA ILE A 47 -13.80 5.36 13.44
C ILE A 47 -12.30 5.57 13.20
N PRO A 48 -11.78 5.31 11.98
CA PRO A 48 -10.36 5.47 11.72
C PRO A 48 -9.91 6.94 11.81
N GLU A 49 -8.84 7.19 12.55
CA GLU A 49 -8.19 8.49 12.58
C GLU A 49 -7.54 8.80 11.22
N SER A 50 -7.84 9.98 10.67
CA SER A 50 -7.25 10.43 9.41
C SER A 50 -5.80 10.90 9.65
N GLN A 51 -4.85 10.34 8.90
CA GLN A 51 -3.43 10.67 9.04
C GLN A 51 -2.81 10.96 7.68
N THR A 52 -2.05 12.06 7.60
CA THR A 52 -1.19 12.37 6.45
C THR A 52 0.24 12.00 6.81
N LEU A 53 0.77 10.97 6.14
CA LEU A 53 2.14 10.51 6.37
C LEU A 53 3.09 11.22 5.41
N LYS A 54 4.16 11.80 5.95
CA LYS A 54 5.22 12.47 5.19
C LYS A 54 6.37 11.51 4.91
N SER A 55 7.29 11.90 4.02
CA SER A 55 8.50 11.13 3.72
C SER A 55 9.24 10.72 5.00
N GLY A 56 9.69 9.46 5.08
CA GLY A 56 10.42 8.90 6.23
C GLY A 56 9.57 8.06 7.19
N SER A 57 8.28 8.34 7.37
CA SER A 57 7.40 7.58 8.28
C SER A 57 6.37 6.70 7.57
N LEU A 58 6.45 6.57 6.24
CA LEU A 58 5.42 5.91 5.43
C LEU A 58 5.29 4.40 5.70
N ARG A 59 6.39 3.72 6.05
CA ARG A 59 6.39 2.27 6.31
C ARG A 59 5.81 1.90 7.68
N THR A 60 5.56 2.86 8.58
CA THR A 60 5.04 2.55 9.93
C THR A 60 3.58 2.13 9.91
N ARG A 61 2.81 2.61 8.92
CA ARG A 61 1.39 2.33 8.78
C ARG A 61 1.05 1.37 7.63
N VAL A 62 2.02 1.00 6.80
CA VAL A 62 1.81 0.08 5.66
C VAL A 62 1.91 -1.36 6.14
N SER A 63 0.86 -2.13 5.89
CA SER A 63 0.80 -3.56 6.22
C SER A 63 1.87 -4.36 5.48
N ARG A 64 2.31 -5.45 6.10
CA ARG A 64 3.32 -6.37 5.58
C ARG A 64 2.64 -7.68 5.19
N CYS A 65 3.04 -8.25 4.05
CA CYS A 65 2.56 -9.54 3.59
C CYS A 65 3.72 -10.51 3.40
N GLN A 66 3.42 -11.80 3.54
CA GLN A 66 4.30 -12.92 3.23
C GLN A 66 3.65 -13.74 2.11
N VAL A 67 4.42 -14.14 1.10
CA VAL A 67 3.96 -15.07 0.06
C VAL A 67 4.35 -16.48 0.48
N CYS A 68 3.39 -17.40 0.46
CA CYS A 68 3.58 -18.81 0.83
C CYS A 68 3.25 -19.71 -0.35
N ILE A 69 3.96 -20.84 -0.46
CA ILE A 69 3.72 -21.89 -1.45
C ILE A 69 3.19 -23.12 -0.71
N LYS A 70 2.17 -23.78 -1.28
CA LYS A 70 1.63 -25.02 -0.71
C LYS A 70 2.60 -26.18 -0.97
N SER A 71 3.12 -26.80 0.08
CA SER A 71 3.90 -28.04 -0.04
C SER A 71 2.98 -29.19 -0.45
N THR A 72 3.31 -29.88 -1.54
CA THR A 72 2.57 -31.04 -2.05
C THR A 72 3.11 -32.38 -1.54
N GLU A 73 4.21 -32.38 -0.79
CA GLU A 73 4.84 -33.58 -0.21
C GLU A 73 4.31 -33.83 1.20
N GLY A 74 3.24 -34.62 1.28
CA GLY A 74 2.58 -35.00 2.53
C GLY A 74 1.25 -35.74 2.34
N ARG A 75 1.05 -36.36 1.16
CA ARG A 75 -0.10 -37.22 0.85
C ARG A 75 0.41 -38.49 0.14
N THR A 76 1.14 -39.29 0.91
CA THR A 76 1.31 -40.74 0.74
C THR A 76 1.35 -41.34 2.12
#